data_AF-A0A7X6PUY0-F1
#
_entry.id   AF-A0A7X6PUY0-F1
#
_cell.length_a   1.000
_cell.length_b   1.000
_cell.length_c   1.000
_cell.angle_alpha   90.00
_cell.angle_beta   90.00
_cell.angle_gamma   90.00
#
_symmetry.space_group_name_H-M   'P 1'
#
loop_
_entity.id
_entity.type
_entity.pdbx_description
1 polymer ?
#
loop_
_entity_poly.entity_id
_entity_poly.type
_entity_poly.pdbx_seq_one_letter_code
_entity_poly.pdbx_strand_id
1 'polypeptide(L)'
;MTEGTNNINRRNFLKNAGVIIGGGAIGAAGVALRPEMALAAEAVKAIPKTVSQFRCPVCSKKFASFAELKNHFRADHPEHVEPVATKLNINNEKCEVLIEPHWTLQRTLQFKLGLTGAKHMCGRGACGSCTVIMDGRAVLSCMTLAVECEGKNIQTIEGIAADPKWRPLIDSYCKWDAMQCGYCTPGFLVSAKALLDKKNNPTEEDCKQALAGNICCCGTYHRHPTAIMEAGPSIKGGA
;
A
#
# COMPACT_ATOMS: atom_id res chain seq x y z
N MET A 1 21.36 12.64 -54.94
CA MET A 1 21.41 12.80 -53.47
C MET A 1 20.38 11.84 -52.90
N THR A 2 20.80 10.63 -52.54
CA THR A 2 19.93 9.58 -51.98
C THR A 2 19.97 9.68 -50.46
N GLU A 3 18.92 10.22 -49.86
CA GLU A 3 18.72 10.22 -48.41
C GLU A 3 18.31 8.80 -47.96
N GLY A 4 19.26 8.08 -47.37
CA GLY A 4 19.02 6.82 -46.68
C GLY A 4 18.29 7.09 -45.37
N THR A 5 16.99 6.85 -45.34
CA THR A 5 16.19 6.88 -44.11
C THR A 5 16.62 5.72 -43.20
N ASN A 6 17.32 6.06 -42.11
CA ASN A 6 17.77 5.12 -41.10
C ASN A 6 16.57 4.71 -40.22
N ASN A 7 15.70 3.85 -40.75
CA ASN A 7 14.45 3.45 -40.09
C ASN A 7 14.71 2.34 -39.06
N ILE A 8 15.39 2.70 -37.98
CA ILE A 8 15.60 1.82 -36.83
C ILE A 8 14.29 1.77 -36.03
N ASN A 9 13.47 0.76 -36.27
CA ASN A 9 12.34 0.45 -35.39
C ASN A 9 12.77 -0.55 -34.29
N ARG A 10 12.02 -0.59 -33.19
CA ARG A 10 12.29 -1.45 -32.02
C ARG A 10 12.49 -2.92 -32.40
N ARG A 11 11.82 -3.40 -33.45
CA ARG A 11 11.92 -4.78 -33.95
C ARG A 11 13.25 -5.05 -34.64
N ASN A 12 13.76 -4.09 -35.42
CA ASN A 12 15.05 -4.19 -36.12
C ASN A 12 16.22 -4.06 -35.13
N PHE A 13 16.09 -3.22 -34.11
CA PHE A 13 17.07 -3.09 -33.04
C PHE A 13 17.23 -4.40 -32.25
N LEU A 14 16.12 -5.03 -31.83
CA LEU A 14 16.17 -6.28 -31.06
C LEU A 14 16.71 -7.47 -31.86
N LYS A 15 16.50 -7.50 -33.18
CA LYS A 15 17.08 -8.54 -34.05
C LYS A 15 18.60 -8.41 -34.16
N ASN A 16 19.11 -7.18 -34.24
CA ASN A 16 20.55 -6.93 -34.39
C ASN A 16 21.31 -6.95 -33.06
N ALA A 17 20.64 -6.72 -31.93
CA ALA A 17 21.21 -6.84 -30.60
C ALA A 17 21.45 -8.30 -30.15
N GLY A 18 20.98 -9.29 -30.92
CA GLY A 18 21.01 -10.72 -30.56
C GLY A 18 22.27 -11.48 -30.94
N VAL A 19 23.29 -10.85 -31.53
CA VAL A 19 24.57 -11.52 -31.85
C VAL A 19 25.71 -10.86 -31.07
N ILE A 20 25.83 -11.23 -29.80
CA ILE A 20 27.10 -11.22 -29.08
C ILE A 20 27.33 -12.66 -28.62
N ILE A 21 28.08 -13.40 -29.43
CA ILE A 21 28.69 -14.66 -29.05
C ILE A 21 30.00 -14.30 -28.34
N GLY A 22 30.13 -14.70 -27.07
CA GLY A 22 31.44 -14.91 -26.45
C GLY A 22 31.70 -14.16 -25.15
N GLY A 23 31.65 -14.92 -24.03
CA GLY A 23 32.70 -14.89 -23.02
C GLY A 23 32.61 -13.83 -21.92
N GLY A 24 32.20 -14.26 -20.73
CA GLY A 24 32.46 -13.54 -19.48
C GLY A 24 31.30 -13.62 -18.51
N ALA A 25 31.32 -14.63 -17.63
CA ALA A 25 30.51 -14.65 -16.43
C ALA A 25 30.90 -13.44 -15.56
N ILE A 26 30.23 -12.31 -15.73
CA ILE A 26 30.28 -11.22 -14.77
C ILE A 26 29.38 -11.65 -13.62
N GLY A 27 30.02 -11.98 -12.51
CA GLY A 27 29.38 -12.44 -11.30
C GLY A 27 28.21 -11.54 -10.93
N ALA A 28 27.07 -12.18 -10.66
CA ALA A 28 26.03 -11.60 -9.85
C ALA A 28 26.61 -11.36 -8.46
N ALA A 29 27.32 -10.25 -8.29
CA ALA A 29 27.58 -9.67 -6.98
C ALA A 29 26.20 -9.47 -6.36
N GLY A 30 25.88 -10.34 -5.41
CA GLY A 30 24.56 -10.42 -4.81
C GLY A 30 24.13 -9.05 -4.30
N VAL A 31 23.11 -8.50 -4.96
CA VAL A 31 22.15 -7.68 -4.23
C VAL A 31 21.57 -8.64 -3.20
N ALA A 32 22.07 -8.58 -1.97
CA ALA A 32 21.45 -9.27 -0.86
C ALA A 32 20.06 -8.66 -0.71
N LEU A 33 19.09 -9.24 -1.41
CA LEU A 33 17.68 -8.95 -1.22
C LEU A 33 17.40 -9.29 0.24
N ARG A 34 17.25 -8.25 1.06
CA ARG A 34 16.75 -8.42 2.42
C ARG A 34 15.43 -9.19 2.31
N PRO A 35 15.16 -10.16 3.20
CA PRO A 35 13.88 -10.85 3.18
C PRO A 35 12.75 -9.82 3.27
N GLU A 36 11.82 -9.84 2.33
CA GLU A 36 10.75 -8.84 2.15
C GLU A 36 9.95 -8.61 3.44
N MET A 37 9.79 -9.67 4.23
CA MET A 37 9.14 -9.65 5.55
C MET A 37 9.87 -8.75 6.56
N ALA A 38 11.21 -8.69 6.52
CA ALA A 38 11.98 -7.83 7.41
C ALA A 38 11.73 -6.35 7.09
N LEU A 39 11.66 -5.97 5.80
CA LEU A 39 11.35 -4.61 5.38
C LEU A 39 9.91 -4.21 5.78
N ALA A 40 8.94 -5.12 5.62
CA ALA A 40 7.56 -4.87 6.05
C ALA A 40 7.46 -4.71 7.57
N ALA A 41 8.11 -5.59 8.34
CA ALA A 41 8.13 -5.50 9.80
C ALA A 41 8.87 -4.25 10.31
N GLU A 42 9.97 -3.84 9.66
CA GLU A 42 10.67 -2.59 9.95
C GLU A 42 9.77 -1.38 9.70
N ALA A 43 9.02 -1.33 8.59
CA ALA A 43 8.07 -0.26 8.31
C ALA A 43 6.98 -0.15 9.38
N VAL A 44 6.44 -1.29 9.86
CA VAL A 44 5.47 -1.32 10.97
C VAL A 44 6.12 -0.82 12.28
N LYS A 45 7.33 -1.26 12.59
CA LYS A 45 8.05 -0.82 13.80
C LYS A 45 8.46 0.65 13.77
N ALA A 46 8.64 1.22 12.58
CA ALA A 46 9.01 2.63 12.39
C ALA A 46 7.83 3.60 12.58
N ILE A 47 6.61 3.09 12.80
CA ILE A 47 5.43 3.93 13.07
C ILE A 47 5.69 4.79 14.31
N PRO A 48 5.62 6.13 14.21
CA PRO A 48 5.84 7.02 15.34
C PRO A 48 4.74 6.85 16.39
N LYS A 49 5.11 6.50 17.62
CA LYS A 49 4.13 6.17 18.68
C LYS A 49 3.49 7.40 19.33
N THR A 50 4.24 8.48 19.44
CA THR A 50 3.82 9.71 20.12
C THR A 50 4.33 10.95 19.37
N VAL A 51 3.55 12.03 19.39
CA VAL A 51 4.00 13.32 18.88
C VAL A 51 4.87 14.00 19.93
N SER A 52 6.19 13.97 19.73
CA SER A 52 7.15 14.60 20.66
C SER A 52 7.42 16.08 20.35
N GLN A 53 7.08 16.55 19.15
CA GLN A 53 7.28 17.92 18.71
C GLN A 53 6.18 18.36 17.75
N PHE A 54 5.54 19.49 18.05
CA PHE A 54 4.51 20.08 17.20
C PHE A 54 5.15 21.06 16.25
N ARG A 55 5.09 20.78 14.94
CA ARG A 55 5.61 21.68 13.90
C ARG A 55 4.44 22.25 13.11
N CYS A 56 4.41 23.58 12.95
CA CYS A 56 3.46 24.24 12.08
C CYS A 56 3.70 23.80 10.62
N PRO A 57 2.70 23.22 9.91
CA PRO A 57 2.87 22.79 8.53
C PRO A 57 3.01 23.95 7.53
N VAL A 58 2.64 25.18 7.91
CA VAL A 58 2.74 26.37 7.04
C VAL A 58 4.13 27.00 7.14
N CYS A 59 4.52 27.47 8.33
CA CYS A 59 5.78 28.21 8.53
C CYS A 59 6.91 27.40 9.16
N SER A 60 6.70 26.11 9.46
CA SER A 60 7.70 25.22 10.05
C SER A 60 8.18 25.55 11.47
N LYS A 61 7.61 26.56 12.14
CA LYS A 61 7.89 26.86 13.56
C LYS A 61 7.57 25.64 14.45
N LYS A 62 8.36 25.46 15.50
CA LYS A 62 8.26 24.35 16.45
C LYS A 62 7.63 24.83 17.76
N PHE A 63 6.79 24.01 18.34
CA PHE A 63 6.05 24.28 19.58
C PHE A 63 6.20 23.11 20.55
N ALA A 64 6.17 23.41 21.84
CA ALA A 64 6.31 22.41 22.90
C ALA A 64 4.96 21.73 23.20
N SER A 65 3.84 22.41 22.94
CA SER A 65 2.50 21.89 23.15
C SER A 65 1.57 22.08 21.95
N PHE A 66 0.56 21.22 21.84
CA PHE A 66 -0.49 21.36 20.84
C PHE A 66 -1.31 22.65 21.03
N ALA A 67 -1.47 23.11 22.28
CA ALA A 67 -2.15 24.36 22.59
C ALA A 67 -1.40 25.58 22.02
N GLU A 68 -0.08 25.63 22.17
CA GLU A 68 0.77 26.67 21.56
C GLU A 68 0.67 26.67 20.04
N LEU A 69 0.70 25.49 19.41
CA LEU A 69 0.54 25.37 17.97
C LEU A 69 -0.82 25.94 17.52
N LYS A 70 -1.90 25.62 18.22
CA LYS A 70 -3.24 26.14 17.90
C LYS A 70 -3.32 27.66 18.04
N ASN A 71 -2.76 28.20 19.12
CA ASN A 71 -2.72 29.65 19.33
C ASN A 71 -1.94 30.35 18.23
N HIS A 72 -0.79 29.78 17.82
CA HIS A 72 -0.01 30.28 16.70
C HIS A 72 -0.80 30.23 15.37
N PHE A 73 -1.52 29.15 15.09
CA PHE A 73 -2.36 29.05 13.88
C PHE A 73 -3.41 30.16 13.82
N ARG A 74 -4.11 30.39 14.92
CA ARG A 74 -5.18 31.40 14.99
C ARG A 74 -4.65 32.83 14.85
N ALA A 75 -3.41 33.08 15.29
CA ALA A 75 -2.80 34.40 15.23
C ALA A 75 -2.09 34.67 13.89
N ASP A 76 -1.27 33.72 13.41
CA ASP A 76 -0.35 33.95 12.30
C ASP A 76 -0.86 33.36 10.96
N HIS A 77 -1.86 32.47 10.98
CA HIS A 77 -2.35 31.72 9.80
C HIS A 77 -3.90 31.58 9.75
N PRO A 78 -4.68 32.68 9.85
CA PRO A 78 -6.14 32.61 9.95
C PRO A 78 -6.82 32.04 8.70
N GLU A 79 -6.17 32.09 7.54
CA GLU A 79 -6.65 31.51 6.27
C GLU A 79 -6.43 29.99 6.15
N HIS A 80 -5.67 29.37 7.06
CA HIS A 80 -5.37 27.94 7.02
C HIS A 80 -6.22 27.14 8.01
N VAL A 81 -6.48 25.87 7.68
CA VAL A 81 -7.26 24.98 8.53
C VAL A 81 -6.46 24.58 9.77
N GLU A 82 -7.05 24.78 10.95
CA GLU A 82 -6.44 24.40 12.23
C GLU A 82 -6.16 22.87 12.26
N PRO A 83 -4.91 22.44 12.51
CA PRO A 83 -4.59 21.02 12.58
C PRO A 83 -5.16 20.38 13.86
N VAL A 84 -5.38 19.07 13.79
CA VAL A 84 -5.88 18.23 14.89
C VAL A 84 -4.91 17.10 15.20
N ALA A 85 -4.85 16.72 16.47
CA ALA A 85 -4.14 15.53 16.92
C ALA A 85 -5.12 14.37 17.06
N THR A 86 -4.84 13.24 16.43
CA THR A 86 -5.68 12.04 16.46
C THR A 86 -4.85 10.81 16.82
N LYS A 87 -5.44 9.92 17.63
CA LYS A 87 -4.86 8.61 17.98
C LYS A 87 -5.39 7.54 17.04
N LEU A 88 -4.49 6.74 16.49
CA LEU A 88 -4.79 5.66 15.56
C LEU A 88 -4.19 4.34 16.05
N ASN A 89 -4.81 3.22 15.68
CA ASN A 89 -4.23 1.88 15.85
C ASN A 89 -4.01 1.25 14.48
N ILE A 90 -2.76 1.26 13.99
CA ILE A 90 -2.39 0.79 12.66
C ILE A 90 -1.46 -0.42 12.79
N ASN A 91 -1.83 -1.56 12.20
CA ASN A 91 -1.06 -2.80 12.27
C ASN A 91 -0.72 -3.23 13.71
N ASN A 92 -1.65 -3.02 14.64
CA ASN A 92 -1.52 -3.23 16.10
C ASN A 92 -0.56 -2.28 16.82
N GLU A 93 -0.04 -1.25 16.15
CA GLU A 93 0.74 -0.19 16.76
C GLU A 93 -0.14 1.04 17.01
N LYS A 94 -0.18 1.48 18.27
CA LYS A 94 -0.84 2.72 18.66
C LYS A 94 0.07 3.89 18.30
N CYS A 95 -0.46 4.84 17.55
CA CYS A 95 0.24 6.07 17.18
C CYS A 95 -0.64 7.30 17.38
N GLU A 96 0.02 8.45 17.49
CA GLU A 96 -0.63 9.75 17.52
C GLU A 96 -0.07 10.59 16.37
N VAL A 97 -0.97 11.23 15.62
CA VAL A 97 -0.62 12.00 14.43
C VAL A 97 -1.22 13.39 14.47
N LEU A 98 -0.45 14.38 14.01
CA LEU A 98 -0.92 15.74 13.77
C LEU A 98 -1.26 15.91 12.28
N ILE A 99 -2.53 16.10 11.97
CA ILE A 99 -3.10 16.14 10.61
C ILE A 99 -4.07 17.31 10.46
N GLU A 100 -4.50 17.63 9.23
CA GLU A 100 -5.65 18.52 9.05
C GLU A 100 -6.95 17.70 9.13
N PRO A 101 -8.07 18.28 9.59
CA PRO A 101 -9.34 17.58 9.78
C PRO A 101 -9.85 16.83 8.54
N HIS A 102 -9.58 17.36 7.34
CA HIS A 102 -10.05 16.78 6.08
C HIS A 102 -9.12 15.69 5.52
N TRP A 103 -8.00 15.39 6.19
CA TRP A 103 -7.08 14.37 5.70
C TRP A 103 -7.72 12.99 5.74
N THR A 104 -7.66 12.32 4.60
CA THR A 104 -8.11 10.93 4.48
C THR A 104 -7.16 9.99 5.21
N LEU A 105 -7.63 8.80 5.55
CA LEU A 105 -6.81 7.75 6.12
C LEU A 105 -5.66 7.39 5.17
N GLN A 106 -5.93 7.26 3.87
CA GLN A 106 -4.89 6.98 2.87
C GLN A 106 -3.76 8.01 2.92
N ARG A 107 -4.11 9.30 2.92
CA ARG A 107 -3.14 10.39 2.95
C ARG A 107 -2.33 10.35 4.25
N THR A 108 -2.99 10.09 5.37
CA THR A 108 -2.35 10.01 6.69
C THR A 108 -1.34 8.85 6.75
N LEU A 109 -1.74 7.66 6.30
CA LEU A 109 -0.86 6.49 6.20
C LEU A 109 0.43 6.81 5.43
N GLN A 110 0.28 7.44 4.26
CA GLN A 110 1.42 7.71 3.38
C GLN A 110 2.31 8.85 3.90
N PHE A 111 1.72 10.00 4.25
CA PHE A 111 2.48 11.23 4.52
C PHE A 111 2.87 11.40 5.99
N LYS A 112 2.16 10.80 6.95
CA LYS A 112 2.51 10.89 8.38
C LYS A 112 3.20 9.63 8.88
N LEU A 113 2.79 8.47 8.38
CA LEU A 113 3.28 7.18 8.89
C LEU A 113 4.28 6.51 7.94
N GLY A 114 4.46 7.01 6.72
CA GLY A 114 5.37 6.41 5.73
C GLY A 114 4.91 5.05 5.20
N LEU A 115 3.66 4.64 5.49
CA LEU A 115 3.06 3.41 5.01
C LEU A 115 2.52 3.64 3.59
N THR A 116 3.36 3.34 2.61
CA THR A 116 3.12 3.64 1.19
C THR A 116 2.35 2.54 0.45
N GLY A 117 1.96 1.47 1.12
CA GLY A 117 1.27 0.32 0.54
C GLY A 117 -0.13 0.64 0.04
N ALA A 118 -0.92 1.38 0.83
CA ALA A 118 -2.23 1.88 0.41
C ALA A 118 -2.07 3.00 -0.63
N LYS A 119 -2.39 2.72 -1.90
CA LYS A 119 -2.05 3.62 -3.02
C LYS A 119 -3.12 4.67 -3.32
N HIS A 120 -2.66 5.87 -3.65
CA HIS A 120 -3.48 6.95 -4.18
C HIS A 120 -3.55 6.93 -5.72
N MET A 121 -4.50 6.18 -6.29
CA MET A 121 -4.72 6.18 -7.75
C MET A 121 -5.79 7.19 -8.17
N CYS A 122 -7.02 7.05 -7.65
CA CYS A 122 -8.16 7.87 -8.10
C CYS A 122 -8.60 8.95 -7.12
N GLY A 123 -8.35 8.78 -5.81
CA GLY A 123 -8.78 9.71 -4.75
C GLY A 123 -10.30 9.87 -4.60
N ARG A 124 -11.11 9.03 -5.24
CA ARG A 124 -12.58 9.19 -5.35
C ARG A 124 -13.37 7.89 -5.23
N GLY A 125 -12.81 6.89 -4.56
CA GLY A 125 -13.48 5.62 -4.26
C GLY A 125 -13.69 4.65 -5.43
N ALA A 126 -13.10 4.89 -6.61
CA ALA A 126 -13.40 4.10 -7.80
C ALA A 126 -12.49 2.87 -8.02
N CYS A 127 -11.27 2.85 -7.48
CA CYS A 127 -10.22 1.92 -7.95
C CYS A 127 -9.81 0.81 -6.99
N GLY A 128 -10.15 0.90 -5.70
CA GLY A 128 -9.75 -0.10 -4.69
C GLY A 128 -8.26 -0.14 -4.30
N SER A 129 -7.35 0.53 -5.02
CA SER A 129 -5.90 0.50 -4.71
C SER A 129 -5.51 1.01 -3.31
N CYS A 130 -6.39 1.78 -2.66
CA CYS A 130 -6.22 2.31 -1.30
C CYS A 130 -6.84 1.41 -0.22
N THR A 131 -7.31 0.21 -0.56
CA THR A 131 -8.05 -0.64 0.39
C THR A 131 -7.20 -0.98 1.61
N VAL A 132 -7.81 -0.86 2.78
CA VAL A 132 -7.28 -1.31 4.08
C VAL A 132 -8.35 -2.15 4.77
N ILE A 133 -7.99 -2.95 5.77
CA ILE A 133 -8.97 -3.58 6.66
C ILE A 133 -9.19 -2.66 7.86
N MET A 134 -10.44 -2.32 8.14
CA MET A 134 -10.85 -1.56 9.32
C MET A 134 -11.93 -2.35 10.07
N ASP A 135 -11.66 -2.70 11.33
CA ASP A 135 -12.52 -3.54 12.16
C ASP A 135 -13.00 -4.82 11.43
N GLY A 136 -12.07 -5.50 10.74
CA GLY A 136 -12.34 -6.75 10.00
C GLY A 136 -13.07 -6.59 8.66
N ARG A 137 -13.29 -5.35 8.18
CA ARG A 137 -13.90 -5.09 6.87
C ARG A 137 -12.93 -4.38 5.93
N ALA A 138 -12.90 -4.79 4.67
CA ALA A 138 -12.21 -4.05 3.62
C ALA A 138 -12.92 -2.71 3.37
N VAL A 139 -12.18 -1.61 3.44
CA VAL A 139 -12.69 -0.24 3.27
C VAL A 139 -11.75 0.59 2.41
N LEU A 140 -12.31 1.58 1.72
CA LEU A 140 -11.55 2.52 0.89
C LEU A 140 -10.99 3.64 1.77
N SER A 141 -9.70 3.57 2.10
CA SER A 141 -9.06 4.57 2.98
C SER A 141 -9.03 5.99 2.39
N CYS A 142 -9.22 6.16 1.07
CA CYS A 142 -9.36 7.48 0.46
C CYS A 142 -10.73 8.13 0.69
N MET A 143 -11.74 7.37 1.11
CA MET A 143 -13.09 7.85 1.41
C MET A 143 -13.39 7.86 2.91
N THR A 144 -12.37 7.64 3.76
CA THR A 144 -12.49 7.63 5.21
C THR A 144 -11.61 8.74 5.77
N LEU A 145 -12.14 9.60 6.65
CA LEU A 145 -11.33 10.63 7.30
C LEU A 145 -10.50 10.01 8.42
N ALA A 146 -9.23 10.40 8.54
CA ALA A 146 -8.37 9.86 9.58
C ALA A 146 -8.85 10.22 10.99
N VAL A 147 -9.49 11.38 11.16
CA VAL A 147 -10.05 11.82 12.44
C VAL A 147 -11.21 10.94 12.94
N GLU A 148 -11.91 10.24 12.03
CA GLU A 148 -13.02 9.34 12.37
C GLU A 148 -12.54 7.92 12.73
N CYS A 149 -11.24 7.65 12.56
CA CYS A 149 -10.65 6.34 12.79
C CYS A 149 -10.20 6.11 14.25
N GLU A 150 -10.45 7.05 15.16
CA GLU A 150 -10.08 6.88 16.55
C GLU A 150 -10.80 5.67 17.18
N GLY A 151 -10.04 4.84 17.90
CA GLY A 151 -10.54 3.59 18.48
C GLY A 151 -10.77 2.43 17.48
N LYS A 152 -10.50 2.64 16.19
CA LYS A 152 -10.62 1.62 15.13
C LYS A 152 -9.33 0.83 14.98
N ASN A 153 -9.45 -0.46 14.67
CA ASN A 153 -8.31 -1.32 14.35
C ASN A 153 -8.11 -1.33 12.84
N ILE A 154 -6.98 -0.81 12.37
CA ILE A 154 -6.66 -0.71 10.95
C ILE A 154 -5.48 -1.63 10.62
N GLN A 155 -5.62 -2.41 9.56
CA GLN A 155 -4.55 -3.25 9.01
C GLN A 155 -4.30 -2.89 7.55
N THR A 156 -3.04 -2.60 7.23
CA THR A 156 -2.57 -2.28 5.88
C THR A 156 -1.81 -3.47 5.27
N ILE A 157 -1.44 -3.36 4.00
CA ILE A 157 -0.65 -4.39 3.32
C ILE A 157 0.69 -4.65 4.01
N GLU A 158 1.31 -3.64 4.61
CA GLU A 158 2.58 -3.78 5.34
C GLU A 158 2.40 -4.68 6.55
N GLY A 159 1.30 -4.52 7.29
CA GLY A 159 0.97 -5.41 8.41
C GLY A 159 0.65 -6.84 7.95
N ILE A 160 0.00 -7.01 6.80
CA ILE A 160 -0.26 -8.32 6.21
C ILE A 160 1.06 -8.99 5.78
N ALA A 161 1.94 -8.25 5.11
CA ALA A 161 3.23 -8.77 4.63
C ALA A 161 4.22 -9.08 5.77
N ALA A 162 4.08 -8.39 6.90
CA ALA A 162 4.87 -8.66 8.11
C ALA A 162 4.37 -9.89 8.89
N ASP A 163 3.14 -10.35 8.67
CA ASP A 163 2.56 -11.50 9.36
C ASP A 163 2.82 -12.81 8.58
N PRO A 164 3.62 -13.74 9.12
CA PRO A 164 3.94 -15.01 8.44
C PRO A 164 2.72 -15.84 8.06
N LYS A 165 1.58 -15.67 8.76
CA LYS A 165 0.32 -16.35 8.44
C LYS A 165 -0.13 -16.08 7.01
N TRP A 166 0.13 -14.88 6.47
CA TRP A 166 -0.34 -14.45 5.15
C TRP A 166 0.68 -14.69 4.04
N ARG A 167 1.85 -15.26 4.36
CA ARG A 167 2.88 -15.57 3.36
C ARG A 167 2.37 -16.48 2.22
N PRO A 168 1.54 -17.52 2.46
CA PRO A 168 0.99 -18.34 1.38
C PRO A 168 0.20 -17.53 0.33
N LEU A 169 -0.53 -16.49 0.75
CA LEU A 169 -1.27 -15.62 -0.17
C LEU A 169 -0.33 -14.81 -1.06
N ILE A 170 0.73 -14.24 -0.47
CA ILE A 170 1.72 -13.43 -1.19
C ILE A 170 2.51 -14.31 -2.17
N ASP A 171 2.97 -15.48 -1.72
CA ASP A 171 3.72 -16.42 -2.56
C ASP A 171 2.85 -16.95 -3.71
N SER A 172 1.56 -17.20 -3.46
CA SER A 172 0.62 -17.59 -4.50
C SER A 172 0.42 -16.49 -5.55
N TYR A 173 0.33 -15.22 -5.14
CA TYR A 173 0.27 -14.10 -6.09
C TYR A 173 1.51 -14.03 -6.98
N CYS A 174 2.70 -14.28 -6.42
CA CYS A 174 3.94 -14.35 -7.20
C CYS A 174 3.95 -15.57 -8.14
N LYS A 175 3.55 -16.75 -7.65
CA LYS A 175 3.52 -18.00 -8.42
C LYS A 175 2.60 -17.91 -9.64
N TRP A 176 1.44 -17.27 -9.48
CA TRP A 176 0.43 -17.17 -10.54
C TRP A 176 0.54 -15.91 -11.39
N ASP A 177 1.61 -15.11 -11.21
CA ASP A 177 1.80 -13.82 -11.87
C ASP A 177 0.53 -12.94 -11.75
N ALA A 178 -0.05 -12.94 -10.55
CA ALA A 178 -1.25 -12.17 -10.22
C ALA A 178 -0.92 -10.69 -9.96
N MET A 179 0.09 -10.16 -10.65
CA MET A 179 0.52 -8.77 -10.66
C MET A 179 1.38 -8.49 -11.90
N GLN A 180 1.41 -7.24 -12.35
CA GLN A 180 2.39 -6.78 -13.34
C GLN A 180 3.09 -5.53 -12.82
N CYS A 181 2.47 -4.35 -13.01
CA CYS A 181 3.04 -3.09 -12.49
C CYS A 181 3.07 -2.99 -10.96
N GLY A 182 2.36 -3.88 -10.27
CA GLY A 182 2.30 -3.94 -8.81
C GLY A 182 1.45 -2.87 -8.12
N TYR A 183 0.94 -1.87 -8.85
CA TYR A 183 0.28 -0.72 -8.24
C TYR A 183 -1.04 -1.07 -7.55
N CYS A 184 -1.89 -1.89 -8.18
CA CYS A 184 -3.15 -2.32 -7.57
C CYS A 184 -2.98 -3.48 -6.57
N THR A 185 -1.84 -4.18 -6.61
CA THR A 185 -1.61 -5.42 -5.85
C THR A 185 -1.88 -5.29 -4.35
N PRO A 186 -1.47 -4.20 -3.65
CA PRO A 186 -1.84 -4.01 -2.24
C PRO A 186 -3.34 -4.06 -1.98
N GLY A 187 -4.16 -3.36 -2.78
CA GLY A 187 -5.61 -3.34 -2.62
C GLY A 187 -6.24 -4.72 -2.86
N PHE A 188 -5.75 -5.44 -3.87
CA PHE A 188 -6.16 -6.82 -4.15
C PHE A 188 -5.82 -7.76 -3.00
N LEU A 189 -4.59 -7.74 -2.47
CA LEU A 189 -4.15 -8.60 -1.37
C LEU A 189 -4.93 -8.32 -0.07
N VAL A 190 -5.18 -7.04 0.24
CA VAL A 190 -5.99 -6.66 1.40
C VAL A 190 -7.44 -7.15 1.25
N SER A 191 -8.02 -7.02 0.06
CA SER A 191 -9.40 -7.49 -0.22
C SER A 191 -9.49 -9.02 -0.18
N ALA A 192 -8.49 -9.70 -0.74
CA ALA A 192 -8.36 -11.16 -0.70
C ALA A 192 -8.25 -11.67 0.74
N LYS A 193 -7.42 -11.04 1.58
CA LYS A 193 -7.35 -11.34 3.00
C LYS A 193 -8.72 -11.20 3.67
N ALA A 194 -9.43 -10.09 3.43
CA ALA A 194 -10.74 -9.86 4.04
C ALA A 194 -11.79 -10.92 3.65
N LEU A 195 -11.67 -11.52 2.46
CA LEU A 195 -12.45 -12.69 2.07
C LEU A 195 -12.00 -13.94 2.84
N LEU A 196 -10.70 -14.22 2.84
CA LEU A 196 -10.11 -15.42 3.45
C LEU A 196 -10.26 -15.47 4.98
N ASP A 197 -10.32 -14.32 5.65
CA ASP A 197 -10.66 -14.24 7.08
C ASP A 197 -12.05 -14.85 7.38
N LYS A 198 -12.96 -14.84 6.40
CA LYS A 198 -14.35 -15.30 6.53
C LYS A 198 -14.60 -16.67 5.89
N LYS A 199 -13.82 -17.02 4.87
CA LYS A 199 -14.01 -18.23 4.08
C LYS A 199 -12.66 -18.75 3.60
N ASN A 200 -12.16 -19.77 4.29
CA ASN A 200 -10.84 -20.35 3.98
C ASN A 200 -10.77 -21.10 2.64
N ASN A 201 -11.90 -21.57 2.11
CA ASN A 201 -11.98 -22.23 0.80
C ASN A 201 -12.98 -21.50 -0.11
N PRO A 202 -12.62 -20.30 -0.62
CA PRO A 202 -13.51 -19.53 -1.48
C PRO A 202 -13.64 -20.18 -2.86
N THR A 203 -14.79 -19.98 -3.50
CA THR A 203 -14.98 -20.28 -4.91
C THR A 203 -14.46 -19.13 -5.78
N GLU A 204 -14.33 -19.36 -7.08
CA GLU A 204 -13.96 -18.29 -8.02
C GLU A 204 -14.95 -17.11 -7.97
N GLU A 205 -16.23 -17.38 -7.78
CA GLU A 205 -17.27 -16.35 -7.71
C GLU A 205 -17.17 -15.53 -6.42
N ASP A 206 -16.86 -16.16 -5.28
CA ASP A 206 -16.57 -15.43 -4.04
C ASP A 206 -15.39 -14.47 -4.22
N CYS A 207 -14.33 -14.94 -4.92
CA CYS A 207 -13.17 -14.12 -5.24
C CYS A 207 -13.54 -12.94 -6.14
N LYS A 208 -14.30 -13.16 -7.22
CA LYS A 208 -14.76 -12.09 -8.12
C LYS A 208 -15.57 -11.05 -7.37
N GLN A 209 -16.52 -11.48 -6.54
CA GLN A 209 -17.36 -10.59 -5.77
C GLN A 209 -16.56 -9.78 -4.74
N ALA A 210 -15.62 -10.41 -4.03
CA ALA A 210 -14.77 -9.71 -3.05
C ALA A 210 -13.81 -8.71 -3.71
N LEU A 211 -13.37 -8.99 -4.94
CA LEU A 211 -12.40 -8.17 -5.67
C LEU A 211 -13.05 -7.12 -6.58
N ALA A 212 -14.36 -7.13 -6.77
CA ALA A 212 -15.08 -6.26 -7.73
C ALA A 212 -14.81 -4.76 -7.54
N GLY A 213 -14.44 -4.33 -6.32
CA GLY A 213 -14.06 -2.95 -6.02
C GLY A 213 -12.62 -2.57 -6.39
N ASN A 214 -11.81 -3.48 -6.93
CA ASN A 214 -10.41 -3.25 -7.28
C ASN A 214 -10.19 -3.26 -8.79
N ILE A 215 -9.57 -2.20 -9.31
CA ILE A 215 -9.26 -2.04 -10.73
C ILE A 215 -7.78 -2.37 -10.99
N CYS A 216 -7.53 -3.19 -12.01
CA CYS A 216 -6.22 -3.50 -12.56
C CYS A 216 -6.15 -3.07 -14.04
N CYS A 217 -5.39 -2.01 -14.35
CA CYS A 217 -5.17 -1.56 -15.73
C CYS A 217 -4.29 -2.53 -16.54
N CYS A 218 -3.53 -3.41 -15.87
CA CYS A 218 -2.70 -4.43 -16.51
C CYS A 218 -3.50 -5.68 -16.95
N GLY A 219 -4.73 -5.84 -16.47
CA GLY A 219 -5.61 -6.94 -16.89
C GLY A 219 -5.35 -8.29 -16.22
N THR A 220 -4.72 -8.34 -15.03
CA THR A 220 -4.42 -9.60 -14.31
C THR A 220 -5.63 -10.24 -13.62
N TYR A 221 -6.86 -9.80 -13.92
CA TYR A 221 -8.08 -10.17 -13.19
C TYR A 221 -8.29 -11.68 -13.05
N HIS A 222 -8.07 -12.44 -14.11
CA HIS A 222 -8.26 -13.89 -14.14
C HIS A 222 -7.24 -14.66 -13.29
N ARG A 223 -6.13 -14.03 -12.89
CA ARG A 223 -5.08 -14.66 -12.06
C ARG A 223 -5.36 -14.54 -10.57
N HIS A 224 -6.05 -13.47 -10.14
CA HIS A 224 -6.30 -13.25 -8.71
C HIS A 224 -7.14 -14.37 -8.07
N PRO A 225 -8.28 -14.83 -8.65
CA PRO A 225 -9.04 -15.93 -8.08
C PRO A 225 -8.22 -17.21 -7.94
N THR A 226 -7.44 -17.58 -8.97
CA THR A 226 -6.56 -18.76 -8.92
C THR A 226 -5.57 -18.67 -7.76
N ALA A 227 -4.91 -17.52 -7.59
CA ALA A 227 -3.95 -17.32 -6.51
C ALA A 227 -4.62 -17.40 -5.12
N ILE A 228 -5.79 -16.80 -4.96
CA ILE A 228 -6.53 -16.79 -3.69
C ILE A 228 -7.01 -18.19 -3.31
N MET A 229 -7.61 -18.92 -4.27
CA MET A 229 -8.12 -20.27 -4.04
C MET A 229 -7.00 -21.26 -3.69
N GLU A 230 -5.82 -21.13 -4.31
CA GLU A 230 -4.65 -21.94 -3.91
C GLU A 230 -4.19 -21.62 -2.48
N ALA A 231 -4.13 -20.34 -2.12
CA ALA A 231 -3.59 -19.92 -0.83
C ALA A 231 -4.51 -20.25 0.35
N GLY A 232 -5.83 -20.13 0.16
CA GLY A 232 -6.83 -20.22 1.22
C GLY A 232 -6.69 -21.45 2.13
N PRO A 233 -6.66 -22.69 1.60
CA PRO A 233 -6.54 -23.90 2.41
C PRO A 233 -5.26 -23.97 3.26
N SER A 234 -4.20 -23.26 2.87
CA SER A 234 -2.91 -23.25 3.57
C SER A 234 -2.85 -22.22 4.71
N ILE A 235 -3.82 -21.31 4.80
CA ILE A 235 -3.86 -20.25 5.82
C ILE A 235 -4.58 -20.77 7.07
N LYS A 236 -3.80 -21.07 8.12
CA LYS A 236 -4.32 -21.62 9.38
C LYS A 236 -5.20 -20.59 10.12
N GLY A 237 -6.43 -20.96 10.45
CA GLY A 237 -7.34 -20.19 11.30
C GLY A 237 -8.06 -19.03 10.60
N GLY A 238 -8.43 -19.17 9.32
CA GLY A 238 -9.64 -18.51 8.82
C GLY A 238 -10.83 -19.46 9.05
N ALA A 239 -12.00 -18.89 9.33
CA ALA A 239 -13.19 -19.66 9.66
C ALA A 239 -13.66 -20.54 8.48
#